data_AF-A0A381YBW3-F1
#
_entry.id   AF-A0A381YBW3-F1
#
_cell.length_a   1.000
_cell.length_b   1.000
_cell.length_c   1.000
_cell.angle_alpha   90.00
_cell.angle_beta   90.00
_cell.angle_gamma   90.00
#
_symmetry.space_group_name_H-M   'P 1'
#
loop_
_entity.id
_entity.type
_entity.pdbx_description
1 polymer ?
#
loop_
_entity_poly.entity_id
_entity_poly.type
_entity_poly.pdbx_seq_one_letter_code
_entity_poly.pdbx_strand_id
1 'polypeptide(L)'
;KADPLVKLQRGEVGGLPPKDWDNVIIATGPLTSPDLAAAIGELTGAEHLAFFDAIAPIVYADSVNMDIAWFQSRYDKPGPGGTGKDYLNCPLNHEQYEVFIATLLAGEVAEFREWEKDTPYFEGCLPIEVMAERGPETLRFGPMKPVGLTNAHKPDKKPYAVVQLRQDNASGSLYNLVGFQTKLRHGAQIEILRTIPGLENARFARMGGIHRNTFLNSPNLLDETCRLSAEPRLRFAGQMTGVEGYVESAAMGLLTGRFAAAERLGLAPDLPPPTTSMGTLLGHITGTAQNRDGSANEFQPMNANFGLFPLLQPPVKKKQRKAAYAQRALADLNTWLSKAGAEERANTL
;
A
#
# COMPACT_ATOMS: atom_id res chain seq x y z
N LYS A 1 19.10 21.40 -7.36
CA LYS A 1 20.51 21.55 -6.92
C LYS A 1 20.79 20.45 -5.90
N ALA A 2 21.97 19.84 -5.92
CA ALA A 2 22.34 18.89 -4.88
C ALA A 2 22.45 19.62 -3.53
N ASP A 3 21.96 19.00 -2.46
CA ASP A 3 22.12 19.51 -1.11
C ASP A 3 23.59 19.28 -0.67
N PRO A 4 24.32 20.32 -0.20
CA PRO A 4 25.73 20.19 0.17
C PRO A 4 25.98 19.24 1.35
N LEU A 5 24.97 18.94 2.16
CA LEU A 5 25.09 18.01 3.29
C LEU A 5 24.77 16.55 2.89
N VAL A 6 24.37 16.32 1.64
CA VAL A 6 24.01 14.99 1.14
C VAL A 6 25.09 14.45 0.22
N LYS A 7 25.77 13.38 0.66
CA LYS A 7 26.71 12.62 -0.16
C LYS A 7 26.03 11.35 -0.69
N LEU A 8 26.01 11.17 -2.01
CA LEU A 8 25.53 9.95 -2.65
C LEU A 8 26.71 8.98 -2.86
N GLN A 9 26.59 7.78 -2.31
CA GLN A 9 27.48 6.65 -2.62
C GLN A 9 26.65 5.54 -3.25
N ARG A 10 27.12 5.02 -4.39
CA ARG A 10 26.46 3.92 -5.10
C ARG A 10 27.18 2.62 -4.79
N GLY A 11 26.46 1.69 -4.19
CA GLY A 11 26.96 0.38 -3.82
C GLY A 11 25.93 -0.33 -2.95
N GLU A 12 26.06 -1.65 -2.86
CA GLU A 12 25.30 -2.43 -1.90
C GLU A 12 25.96 -2.32 -0.52
N VAL A 13 25.13 -2.23 0.53
CA VAL A 13 25.56 -2.50 1.91
C VAL A 13 25.19 -3.94 2.21
N GLY A 14 26.12 -4.86 1.95
CA GLY A 14 25.92 -6.30 2.15
C GLY A 14 26.07 -6.67 3.63
N GLY A 15 24.97 -7.06 4.28
CA GLY A 15 24.92 -7.32 5.72
C GLY A 15 24.66 -6.06 6.55
N LEU A 16 24.94 -6.10 7.86
CA LEU A 16 24.71 -4.96 8.74
C LEU A 16 25.59 -3.76 8.35
N PRO A 17 25.07 -2.52 8.46
CA PRO A 17 25.87 -1.31 8.24
C PRO A 17 27.16 -1.30 9.08
N PRO A 18 28.26 -0.72 8.56
CA PRO A 18 29.54 -0.65 9.26
C PRO A 18 29.42 -0.17 10.71
N LYS A 19 30.24 -0.73 11.61
CA LYS A 19 30.16 -0.45 13.05
C LYS A 19 30.58 0.98 13.42
N ASP A 20 31.38 1.62 12.59
CA ASP A 20 31.78 3.02 12.73
C ASP A 20 30.67 4.01 12.31
N TRP A 21 29.56 3.52 11.75
CA TRP A 21 28.37 4.33 11.52
C TRP A 21 27.49 4.29 12.77
N ASP A 22 27.50 5.40 13.50
CA ASP A 22 26.92 5.58 14.84
C ASP A 22 25.43 5.94 14.83
N ASN A 23 24.88 6.40 13.71
CA ASN A 23 23.45 6.67 13.53
C ASN A 23 23.03 6.37 12.08
N VAL A 24 22.32 5.25 11.90
CA VAL A 24 21.99 4.70 10.57
C VAL A 24 20.50 4.50 10.43
N ILE A 25 19.95 4.90 9.29
CA ILE A 25 18.57 4.60 8.91
C ILE A 25 18.58 3.60 7.75
N ILE A 26 17.99 2.43 7.96
CA ILE A 26 17.81 1.39 6.95
C ILE A 26 16.41 1.55 6.34
N ALA A 27 16.36 1.88 5.04
CA ALA A 27 15.12 2.18 4.31
C ALA A 27 15.10 1.53 2.91
N THR A 28 15.47 0.26 2.82
CA THR A 28 15.66 -0.50 1.57
C THR A 28 14.37 -0.96 0.89
N GLY A 29 13.23 -0.81 1.56
CA GLY A 29 11.91 -1.16 1.01
C GLY A 29 11.69 -2.68 0.88
N PRO A 30 10.78 -3.11 0.00
CA PRO A 30 10.30 -4.51 -0.04
C PRO A 30 11.33 -5.50 -0.56
N LEU A 31 12.32 -5.02 -1.31
CA LEU A 31 13.36 -5.81 -1.96
C LEU A 31 14.71 -5.63 -1.26
N THR A 32 14.71 -5.59 0.07
CA THR A 32 15.92 -5.67 0.89
C THR A 32 16.79 -6.84 0.43
N SER A 33 18.10 -6.61 0.26
CA SER A 33 18.98 -7.64 -0.27
C SER A 33 19.07 -8.85 0.68
N PRO A 34 19.29 -10.06 0.15
CA PRO A 34 19.33 -11.28 0.97
C PRO A 34 20.34 -11.20 2.12
N ASP A 35 21.53 -10.63 1.88
CA ASP A 35 22.60 -10.55 2.87
C ASP A 35 22.23 -9.60 4.02
N LEU A 36 21.65 -8.43 3.71
CA LEU A 36 21.17 -7.51 4.73
C LEU A 36 19.99 -8.10 5.51
N ALA A 37 19.05 -8.75 4.82
CA ALA A 37 17.93 -9.43 5.48
C ALA A 37 18.44 -10.49 6.45
N ALA A 38 19.30 -11.42 6.01
CA ALA A 38 19.86 -12.47 6.86
C ALA A 38 20.57 -11.90 8.10
N ALA A 39 21.40 -10.87 7.92
CA ALA A 39 22.13 -10.27 9.03
C ALA A 39 21.21 -9.57 10.05
N ILE A 40 20.11 -8.96 9.61
CA ILE A 40 19.06 -8.43 10.49
C ILE A 40 18.35 -9.57 11.23
N GLY A 41 18.09 -10.68 10.56
CA GLY A 41 17.44 -11.85 11.15
C GLY A 41 18.27 -12.45 12.28
N GLU A 42 19.56 -12.64 12.02
CA GLU A 42 20.54 -13.09 13.02
C GLU A 42 20.62 -12.12 14.20
N LEU A 43 20.67 -10.80 13.94
CA LEU A 43 20.75 -9.78 14.98
C LEU A 43 19.51 -9.75 15.87
N THR A 44 18.33 -10.00 15.31
CA THR A 44 17.06 -9.86 16.02
C THR A 44 16.57 -11.16 16.64
N GLY A 45 17.11 -12.31 16.24
CA GLY A 45 16.63 -13.62 16.64
C GLY A 45 15.18 -13.89 16.21
N ALA A 46 14.63 -13.05 15.34
CA ALA A 46 13.26 -13.14 14.83
C ALA A 46 13.29 -13.81 13.46
N GLU A 47 12.46 -14.85 13.28
CA GLU A 47 12.10 -15.30 11.95
C GLU A 47 11.44 -14.11 11.23
N HIS A 48 12.00 -13.73 10.08
CA HIS A 48 11.51 -12.60 9.30
C HIS A 48 10.01 -12.70 9.05
N LEU A 49 9.24 -11.70 9.49
CA LEU A 49 7.87 -11.61 9.02
C LEU A 49 7.91 -11.23 7.53
N ALA A 50 7.32 -12.10 6.72
CA ALA A 50 7.09 -11.84 5.32
C ALA A 50 5.58 -11.77 5.09
N PHE A 51 5.21 -11.09 4.01
CA PHE A 51 3.86 -11.15 3.47
C PHE A 51 3.94 -11.17 1.96
N PHE A 52 2.84 -11.55 1.33
CA PHE A 52 2.71 -11.49 -0.11
C PHE A 52 1.93 -10.25 -0.55
N ASP A 53 2.54 -9.49 -1.46
CA ASP A 53 1.85 -8.49 -2.28
C ASP A 53 1.62 -9.06 -3.67
N ALA A 54 0.47 -8.76 -4.26
CA ALA A 54 0.10 -9.26 -5.56
C ALA A 54 0.09 -8.11 -6.58
N ILE A 55 0.64 -8.34 -7.76
CA ILE A 55 0.64 -7.39 -8.86
C ILE A 55 -0.46 -7.72 -9.85
N ALA A 56 -1.08 -6.66 -10.39
CA ALA A 56 -2.11 -6.80 -11.43
C ALA A 56 -1.49 -6.85 -12.85
N PRO A 57 -2.15 -7.55 -13.79
CA PRO A 57 -1.76 -7.55 -15.20
C PRO A 57 -1.82 -6.16 -15.85
N ILE A 58 -1.02 -5.98 -16.89
CA ILE A 58 -0.99 -4.79 -17.75
C ILE A 58 -1.25 -5.22 -19.20
N VAL A 59 -2.13 -4.51 -19.88
CA VAL A 59 -2.46 -4.72 -21.29
C VAL A 59 -2.01 -3.56 -22.16
N TYR A 60 -1.80 -3.83 -23.45
CA TYR A 60 -1.59 -2.80 -24.45
C TYR A 60 -2.92 -2.10 -24.79
N ALA A 61 -2.91 -0.77 -24.79
CA ALA A 61 -4.11 0.05 -25.04
C ALA A 61 -4.77 -0.28 -26.39
N ASP A 62 -3.97 -0.51 -27.42
CA ASP A 62 -4.40 -0.80 -28.80
C ASP A 62 -5.00 -2.20 -28.98
N SER A 63 -4.97 -3.03 -27.94
CA SER A 63 -5.61 -4.35 -27.92
C SER A 63 -6.97 -4.37 -27.21
N VAL A 64 -7.38 -3.24 -26.62
CA VAL A 64 -8.69 -3.08 -25.98
C VAL A 64 -9.72 -2.70 -27.03
N ASN A 65 -10.83 -3.43 -27.07
CA ASN A 65 -11.95 -3.15 -27.97
C ASN A 65 -12.78 -1.96 -27.47
N MET A 66 -12.56 -0.80 -28.10
CA MET A 66 -13.21 0.46 -27.75
C MET A 66 -14.66 0.59 -28.23
N ASP A 67 -15.17 -0.35 -29.04
CA ASP A 67 -16.61 -0.42 -29.36
C ASP A 67 -17.42 -0.94 -28.15
N ILE A 68 -16.73 -1.54 -27.17
CA ILE A 68 -17.31 -2.07 -25.94
C ILE A 68 -16.85 -1.25 -24.73
N ALA A 69 -15.54 -0.99 -24.63
CA ALA A 69 -14.95 -0.23 -23.54
C ALA A 69 -15.13 1.28 -23.70
N TRP A 70 -15.07 2.03 -22.59
CA TRP A 70 -15.15 3.50 -22.65
C TRP A 70 -14.28 4.19 -21.58
N PHE A 71 -13.87 5.42 -21.88
CA PHE A 71 -13.14 6.28 -20.95
C PHE A 71 -14.07 7.02 -20.00
N GLN A 72 -13.90 6.83 -18.70
CA GLN A 72 -14.62 7.57 -17.66
C GLN A 72 -14.03 7.35 -16.26
N SER A 73 -13.87 8.44 -15.52
CA SER A 73 -13.67 8.41 -14.05
C SER A 73 -15.03 8.41 -13.34
N ARG A 74 -15.11 7.76 -12.16
CA ARG A 74 -16.38 7.68 -11.42
C ARG A 74 -16.94 9.07 -11.08
N TYR A 75 -18.23 9.27 -11.32
CA TYR A 75 -18.96 10.53 -11.18
C TYR A 75 -18.37 11.68 -12.02
N ASP A 76 -17.65 11.33 -13.09
CA ASP A 76 -16.93 12.25 -13.96
C ASP A 76 -15.96 13.17 -13.18
N LYS A 77 -15.50 12.69 -12.01
CA LYS A 77 -14.59 13.45 -11.16
C LYS A 77 -13.19 13.39 -11.76
N PRO A 78 -12.55 14.54 -12.03
CA PRO A 78 -11.15 14.56 -12.40
C PRO A 78 -10.28 14.09 -11.23
N GLY A 79 -9.34 13.17 -11.50
CA GLY A 79 -8.26 12.86 -10.56
C GLY A 79 -7.28 14.04 -10.40
N PRO A 80 -6.31 13.97 -9.47
CA PRO A 80 -5.21 14.94 -9.41
C PRO A 80 -4.45 14.94 -10.75
N GLY A 81 -4.60 16.03 -11.54
CA GLY A 81 -4.04 16.13 -12.90
C GLY A 81 -4.82 15.39 -14.00
N GLY A 82 -5.99 14.83 -13.67
CA GLY A 82 -6.85 14.09 -14.62
C GLY A 82 -7.93 14.95 -15.26
N THR A 83 -8.54 14.43 -16.33
CA THR A 83 -9.61 15.13 -17.07
C THR A 83 -11.00 14.56 -16.77
N GLY A 84 -11.11 13.62 -15.83
CA GLY A 84 -12.35 12.86 -15.57
C GLY A 84 -12.54 11.68 -16.52
N LYS A 85 -11.52 11.33 -17.31
CA LYS A 85 -11.46 10.21 -18.28
C LYS A 85 -10.23 9.33 -18.04
N ASP A 86 -9.88 9.16 -16.77
CA ASP A 86 -8.57 8.62 -16.39
C ASP A 86 -8.54 7.07 -16.40
N TYR A 87 -9.69 6.45 -16.63
CA TYR A 87 -9.87 5.01 -16.63
C TYR A 87 -10.61 4.53 -17.89
N LEU A 88 -10.13 3.43 -18.46
CA LEU A 88 -10.89 2.58 -19.38
C LEU A 88 -11.81 1.67 -18.55
N ASN A 89 -13.03 1.47 -19.01
CA ASN A 89 -14.05 0.69 -18.31
C ASN A 89 -14.57 -0.41 -19.24
N CYS A 90 -14.46 -1.66 -18.79
CA CYS A 90 -14.94 -2.85 -19.50
C CYS A 90 -16.19 -3.38 -18.77
N PRO A 91 -17.39 -3.32 -19.38
CA PRO A 91 -18.64 -3.66 -18.70
C PRO A 91 -18.91 -5.17 -18.74
N LEU A 92 -19.47 -5.70 -17.66
CA LEU A 92 -20.08 -7.03 -17.64
C LEU A 92 -21.57 -6.93 -17.33
N ASN A 93 -22.37 -7.75 -18.00
CA ASN A 93 -23.73 -8.07 -17.56
C ASN A 93 -23.70 -9.14 -16.45
N HIS A 94 -24.87 -9.54 -15.95
CA HIS A 94 -24.98 -10.53 -14.87
C HIS A 94 -24.38 -11.89 -15.24
N GLU A 95 -24.79 -12.45 -16.37
CA GLU A 95 -24.35 -13.76 -16.85
C GLU A 95 -22.84 -13.81 -17.11
N GLN A 96 -22.31 -12.76 -17.76
CA GLN A 96 -20.87 -12.61 -17.99
C GLN A 96 -20.09 -12.53 -16.68
N TYR A 97 -20.64 -11.85 -15.66
CA TYR A 97 -20.01 -11.78 -14.35
C TYR A 97 -20.01 -13.15 -13.65
N GLU A 98 -21.13 -13.89 -13.69
CA GLU A 98 -21.20 -15.23 -13.11
C GLU A 98 -20.21 -16.20 -13.77
N VAL A 99 -20.13 -16.16 -15.11
CA VAL A 99 -19.13 -16.94 -15.86
C VAL A 99 -17.71 -16.51 -15.48
N PHE A 100 -17.45 -15.21 -15.36
CA PHE A 100 -16.14 -14.70 -14.94
C PHE A 100 -15.77 -15.22 -13.55
N ILE A 101 -16.67 -15.14 -12.55
CA ILE A 101 -16.43 -15.65 -11.20
C ILE A 101 -16.18 -17.16 -11.21
N ALA A 102 -17.00 -17.92 -11.93
CA ALA A 102 -16.84 -19.37 -12.02
C ALA A 102 -15.49 -19.76 -12.66
N THR A 103 -15.11 -19.08 -13.75
CA THR A 103 -13.83 -19.32 -14.43
C THR A 103 -12.65 -18.91 -13.55
N LEU A 104 -12.79 -17.81 -12.81
CA LEU A 104 -11.77 -17.32 -11.89
C LEU A 104 -11.51 -18.31 -10.75
N LEU A 105 -12.55 -18.85 -10.14
CA LEU A 105 -12.45 -19.84 -9.05
C LEU A 105 -11.95 -21.20 -9.53
N ALA A 106 -12.15 -21.54 -10.80
CA ALA A 106 -11.63 -22.75 -11.43
C ALA A 106 -10.19 -22.57 -11.97
N GLY A 107 -9.65 -21.36 -11.96
CA GLY A 107 -8.35 -21.04 -12.54
C GLY A 107 -7.19 -21.70 -11.81
N GLU A 108 -6.20 -22.19 -12.56
CA GLU A 108 -4.99 -22.79 -12.00
C GLU A 108 -4.14 -21.73 -11.29
N VAL A 109 -3.89 -21.93 -9.99
CA VAL A 109 -3.03 -21.07 -9.17
C VAL A 109 -1.58 -21.55 -9.19
N ALA A 110 -0.64 -20.62 -9.06
CA ALA A 110 0.76 -20.99 -8.81
C ALA A 110 0.86 -21.69 -7.44
N GLU A 111 1.60 -22.80 -7.38
CA GLU A 111 1.88 -23.48 -6.11
C GLU A 111 2.92 -22.69 -5.32
N PHE A 112 2.63 -22.45 -4.05
CA PHE A 112 3.61 -21.98 -3.10
C PHE A 112 4.65 -23.06 -2.83
N ARG A 113 5.92 -22.66 -2.75
CA ARG A 113 6.96 -23.53 -2.16
C ARG A 113 6.57 -23.83 -0.71
N GLU A 114 7.03 -24.95 -0.14
CA GLU A 114 6.59 -25.37 1.21
C GLU A 114 6.77 -24.28 2.28
N TRP A 115 7.84 -23.49 2.20
CA TRP A 115 8.13 -22.38 3.12
C TRP A 115 7.28 -21.12 2.89
N GLU A 116 6.47 -21.07 1.84
CA GLU A 116 5.59 -19.95 1.49
C GLU A 116 4.14 -20.17 1.95
N LYS A 117 3.76 -21.42 2.30
CA LYS A 117 2.36 -21.80 2.57
C LYS A 117 1.76 -21.12 3.80
N ASP A 118 2.58 -20.80 4.79
CA ASP A 118 2.14 -20.19 6.06
C ASP A 118 2.27 -18.66 6.08
N THR A 119 2.67 -18.05 4.96
CA THR A 119 2.82 -16.58 4.86
C THR A 119 1.46 -15.92 4.59
N PRO A 120 0.98 -14.99 5.44
CA PRO A 120 -0.30 -14.33 5.23
C PRO A 120 -0.26 -13.38 4.03
N TYR A 121 -1.42 -13.17 3.40
CA TYR A 121 -1.59 -12.13 2.40
C TYR A 121 -1.79 -10.78 3.06
N PHE A 122 -1.35 -9.71 2.40
CA PHE A 122 -1.78 -8.39 2.80
C PHE A 122 -3.26 -8.16 2.46
N GLU A 123 -4.08 -7.94 3.48
CA GLU A 123 -5.54 -7.76 3.35
C GLU A 123 -5.94 -6.58 2.44
N GLY A 124 -5.08 -5.56 2.30
CA GLY A 124 -5.33 -4.45 1.38
C GLY A 124 -5.02 -4.76 -0.09
N CYS A 125 -4.30 -5.85 -0.40
CA CYS A 125 -3.89 -6.25 -1.74
C CYS A 125 -4.08 -7.75 -1.99
N LEU A 126 -5.25 -8.28 -1.64
CA LEU A 126 -5.58 -9.70 -1.83
C LEU A 126 -5.68 -10.08 -3.32
N PRO A 127 -5.19 -11.27 -3.72
CA PRO A 127 -5.45 -11.82 -5.05
C PRO A 127 -6.95 -11.88 -5.37
N ILE A 128 -7.32 -11.57 -6.61
CA ILE A 128 -8.72 -11.45 -7.06
C ILE A 128 -9.48 -12.77 -6.90
N GLU A 129 -8.82 -13.91 -7.09
CA GLU A 129 -9.37 -15.25 -6.84
C GLU A 129 -9.66 -15.49 -5.35
N VAL A 130 -8.79 -15.04 -4.44
CA VAL A 130 -9.01 -15.13 -2.98
C VAL A 130 -10.16 -14.22 -2.56
N MET A 131 -10.30 -13.05 -3.18
CA MET A 131 -11.47 -12.19 -2.97
C MET A 131 -12.77 -12.86 -3.45
N ALA A 132 -12.74 -13.56 -4.59
CA ALA A 132 -13.91 -14.27 -5.12
C ALA A 132 -14.33 -15.45 -4.23
N GLU A 133 -13.37 -16.16 -3.60
CA GLU A 133 -13.65 -17.25 -2.64
C GLU A 133 -14.45 -16.76 -1.43
N ARG A 134 -14.25 -15.50 -1.01
CA ARG A 134 -15.00 -14.89 0.11
C ARG A 134 -16.48 -14.63 -0.21
N GLY A 135 -16.87 -14.78 -1.48
CA GLY A 135 -18.26 -14.75 -1.91
C GLY A 135 -18.43 -14.19 -3.32
N PRO A 136 -19.48 -14.61 -4.05
CA PRO A 136 -19.67 -14.27 -5.46
C PRO A 136 -19.87 -12.77 -5.69
N GLU A 137 -20.35 -12.03 -4.70
CA GLU A 137 -20.60 -10.59 -4.78
C GLU A 137 -19.41 -9.72 -4.35
N THR A 138 -18.36 -10.33 -3.79
CA THR A 138 -17.23 -9.61 -3.20
C THR A 138 -16.57 -8.67 -4.22
N LEU A 139 -16.33 -9.15 -5.44
CA LEU A 139 -15.70 -8.34 -6.48
C LEU A 139 -16.61 -7.19 -6.93
N ARG A 140 -17.92 -7.41 -7.03
CA ARG A 140 -18.91 -6.40 -7.42
C ARG A 140 -19.07 -5.28 -6.39
N PHE A 141 -18.80 -5.54 -5.12
CA PHE A 141 -18.73 -4.50 -4.10
C PHE A 141 -17.32 -3.92 -3.91
N GLY A 142 -16.29 -4.59 -4.42
CA GLY A 142 -14.89 -4.17 -4.39
C GLY A 142 -14.39 -3.63 -5.74
N PRO A 143 -13.41 -4.30 -6.38
CA PRO A 143 -12.71 -3.79 -7.57
C PRO A 143 -13.60 -3.69 -8.81
N MET A 144 -14.64 -4.52 -8.93
CA MET A 144 -15.53 -4.56 -10.09
C MET A 144 -16.82 -3.75 -9.94
N LYS A 145 -16.89 -2.85 -8.95
CA LYS A 145 -18.12 -2.08 -8.68
C LYS A 145 -18.50 -1.18 -9.86
N PRO A 146 -19.77 -1.10 -10.30
CA PRO A 146 -20.18 -0.22 -11.40
C PRO A 146 -20.52 1.22 -10.96
N VAL A 147 -20.45 1.52 -9.67
CA VAL A 147 -21.00 2.76 -9.08
C VAL A 147 -20.35 4.03 -9.63
N GLY A 148 -21.18 4.99 -10.06
CA GLY A 148 -20.73 6.28 -10.58
C GLY A 148 -20.24 6.23 -12.03
N LEU A 149 -20.57 5.17 -12.78
CA LEU A 149 -20.21 5.04 -14.19
C LEU A 149 -21.46 4.98 -15.07
N THR A 150 -21.36 5.53 -16.26
CA THR A 150 -22.40 5.56 -17.30
C THR A 150 -21.77 5.13 -18.61
N ASN A 151 -22.15 3.96 -19.11
CA ASN A 151 -21.60 3.44 -20.35
C ASN A 151 -22.09 4.28 -21.55
N ALA A 152 -21.17 4.97 -22.22
CA ALA A 152 -21.50 5.84 -23.36
C ALA A 152 -22.13 5.08 -24.55
N HIS A 153 -21.79 3.80 -24.72
CA HIS A 153 -22.33 2.95 -25.79
C HIS A 153 -23.74 2.44 -25.49
N LYS A 154 -24.12 2.35 -24.21
CA LYS A 154 -25.42 1.86 -23.74
C LYS A 154 -25.88 2.66 -22.50
N PRO A 155 -26.20 3.96 -22.64
CA PRO A 155 -26.42 4.86 -21.50
C PRO A 155 -27.60 4.44 -20.62
N ASP A 156 -28.62 3.80 -21.19
CA ASP A 156 -29.82 3.35 -20.48
C ASP A 156 -29.64 2.02 -19.75
N LYS A 157 -28.51 1.33 -19.95
CA LYS A 157 -28.22 0.03 -19.33
C LYS A 157 -27.08 0.16 -18.34
N LYS A 158 -27.40 0.01 -17.05
CA LYS A 158 -26.38 -0.07 -16.00
C LYS A 158 -25.61 -1.39 -16.10
N PRO A 159 -24.27 -1.36 -16.20
CA PRO A 159 -23.46 -2.56 -16.08
C PRO A 159 -23.70 -3.23 -14.72
N TYR A 160 -23.67 -4.56 -14.69
CA TYR A 160 -23.76 -5.32 -13.45
C TYR A 160 -22.43 -5.22 -12.68
N ALA A 161 -21.32 -5.32 -13.40
CA ALA A 161 -19.96 -5.13 -12.92
C ALA A 161 -19.11 -4.39 -13.98
N VAL A 162 -17.99 -3.81 -13.58
CA VAL A 162 -17.06 -3.11 -14.47
C VAL A 162 -15.62 -3.40 -14.07
N VAL A 163 -14.79 -3.81 -15.02
CA VAL A 163 -13.33 -3.84 -14.85
C VAL A 163 -12.75 -2.50 -15.26
N GLN A 164 -12.07 -1.82 -14.34
CA GLN A 164 -11.40 -0.56 -14.64
C GLN A 164 -9.94 -0.80 -14.97
N LEU A 165 -9.45 -0.08 -15.97
CA LEU A 165 -8.07 -0.09 -16.42
C LEU A 165 -7.52 1.34 -16.28
N ARG A 166 -6.38 1.51 -15.62
CA ARG A 166 -5.72 2.82 -15.45
C ARG A 166 -4.48 2.92 -16.33
N GLN A 167 -4.21 4.12 -16.83
CA GLN A 167 -2.99 4.38 -17.58
C GLN A 167 -1.76 4.09 -16.71
N ASP A 168 -0.85 3.26 -17.22
CA ASP A 168 0.34 2.79 -16.50
C ASP A 168 1.60 3.55 -16.90
N ASN A 169 1.67 4.06 -18.14
CA ASN A 169 2.81 4.81 -18.65
C ASN A 169 2.43 6.18 -19.22
N ALA A 170 3.40 7.09 -19.32
CA ALA A 170 3.16 8.47 -19.75
C ALA A 170 2.58 8.59 -21.17
N SER A 171 2.94 7.69 -22.08
CA SER A 171 2.43 7.68 -23.46
C SER A 171 0.99 7.17 -23.59
N GLY A 172 0.41 6.56 -22.54
CA GLY A 172 -0.93 5.98 -22.61
C GLY A 172 -1.00 4.71 -23.47
N SER A 173 0.13 4.04 -23.72
CA SER A 173 0.14 2.80 -24.51
C SER A 173 -0.07 1.55 -23.66
N LEU A 174 0.05 1.67 -22.33
CA LEU A 174 -0.09 0.58 -21.36
C LEU A 174 -1.15 0.91 -20.32
N TYR A 175 -1.99 -0.08 -20.02
CA TYR A 175 -3.06 0.05 -19.03
C TYR A 175 -3.05 -1.11 -18.03
N ASN A 176 -3.03 -0.77 -16.76
CA ASN A 176 -3.05 -1.68 -15.62
C ASN A 176 -4.49 -2.01 -15.21
N LEU A 177 -4.81 -3.29 -14.98
CA LEU A 177 -6.13 -3.71 -14.50
C LEU A 177 -6.27 -3.40 -13.00
N VAL A 178 -7.16 -2.48 -12.65
CA VAL A 178 -7.28 -1.94 -11.28
C VAL A 178 -7.93 -2.97 -10.36
N GLY A 179 -7.21 -3.40 -9.33
CA GLY A 179 -7.71 -4.34 -8.33
C GLY A 179 -7.71 -5.81 -8.79
N PHE A 180 -6.95 -6.12 -9.84
CA PHE A 180 -6.82 -7.45 -10.45
C PHE A 180 -5.48 -8.11 -10.14
N GLN A 181 -4.90 -7.78 -9.00
CA GLN A 181 -3.75 -8.51 -8.47
C GLN A 181 -4.09 -10.00 -8.32
N THR A 182 -3.18 -10.91 -8.66
CA THR A 182 -3.49 -12.34 -8.79
C THR A 182 -2.27 -13.24 -8.61
N LYS A 183 -2.50 -14.50 -8.24
CA LYS A 183 -1.51 -15.60 -8.20
C LYS A 183 -1.79 -16.71 -9.21
N LEU A 184 -2.81 -16.53 -10.04
CA LEU A 184 -3.10 -17.43 -11.14
C LEU A 184 -1.88 -17.63 -12.03
N ARG A 185 -1.70 -18.83 -12.56
CA ARG A 185 -0.68 -19.06 -13.59
C ARG A 185 -0.98 -18.21 -14.81
N HIS A 186 0.06 -17.80 -15.54
CA HIS A 186 -0.10 -16.90 -16.67
C HIS A 186 -1.08 -17.41 -17.74
N GLY A 187 -1.13 -18.72 -17.99
CA GLY A 187 -2.12 -19.34 -18.89
C GLY A 187 -3.56 -19.08 -18.45
N ALA A 188 -3.86 -19.41 -17.19
CA ALA A 188 -5.19 -19.17 -16.59
C ALA A 188 -5.54 -17.68 -16.60
N GLN A 189 -4.59 -16.79 -16.29
CA GLN A 189 -4.82 -15.35 -16.37
C GLN A 189 -5.24 -14.92 -17.79
N ILE A 190 -4.56 -15.37 -18.83
CA ILE A 190 -4.91 -15.02 -20.22
C ILE A 190 -6.32 -15.49 -20.56
N GLU A 191 -6.65 -16.74 -20.22
CA GLU A 191 -7.97 -17.34 -20.49
C GLU A 191 -9.08 -16.58 -19.77
N ILE A 192 -8.93 -16.35 -18.46
CA ILE A 192 -9.91 -15.67 -17.63
C ILE A 192 -10.10 -14.22 -18.06
N LEU A 193 -9.01 -13.47 -18.27
CA LEU A 193 -9.10 -12.04 -18.56
C LEU A 193 -9.68 -11.76 -19.95
N ARG A 194 -9.51 -12.69 -20.91
CA ARG A 194 -10.13 -12.58 -22.24
C ARG A 194 -11.62 -12.90 -22.25
N THR A 195 -12.19 -13.39 -21.15
CA THR A 195 -13.66 -13.47 -21.00
C THR A 195 -14.31 -12.11 -20.73
N ILE A 196 -13.52 -11.10 -20.34
CA ILE A 196 -14.02 -9.75 -20.05
C ILE A 196 -14.36 -9.04 -21.37
N PRO A 197 -15.60 -8.54 -21.53
CA PRO A 197 -15.98 -7.79 -22.72
C PRO A 197 -15.11 -6.54 -22.91
N GLY A 198 -14.52 -6.39 -24.09
CA GLY A 198 -13.52 -5.37 -24.37
C GLY A 198 -12.07 -5.86 -24.33
N LEU A 199 -11.80 -7.01 -23.71
CA LEU A 199 -10.46 -7.59 -23.55
C LEU A 199 -10.28 -8.93 -24.28
N GLU A 200 -11.21 -9.31 -25.16
CA GLU A 200 -11.24 -10.61 -25.83
C GLU A 200 -9.94 -10.88 -26.62
N ASN A 201 -9.38 -9.81 -27.21
CA ASN A 201 -8.14 -9.83 -27.98
C ASN A 201 -6.98 -9.16 -27.23
N ALA A 202 -7.11 -8.95 -25.92
CA ALA A 202 -6.11 -8.24 -25.14
C ALA A 202 -4.73 -8.91 -25.27
N ARG A 203 -3.72 -8.06 -25.48
CA ARG A 203 -2.31 -8.42 -25.42
C ARG A 203 -1.74 -7.91 -24.11
N PHE A 204 -1.06 -8.79 -23.39
CA PHE A 204 -0.52 -8.49 -22.07
C PHE A 204 0.95 -8.08 -22.19
N ALA A 205 1.27 -6.88 -21.72
CA ALA A 205 2.65 -6.41 -21.58
C ALA A 205 3.31 -7.00 -20.33
N ARG A 206 2.52 -7.27 -19.30
CA ARG A 206 2.95 -7.92 -18.06
C ARG A 206 1.79 -8.70 -17.45
N MET A 207 2.06 -9.92 -17.00
CA MET A 207 1.09 -10.72 -16.25
C MET A 207 1.12 -10.36 -14.76
N GLY A 208 0.04 -10.66 -14.05
CA GLY A 208 -0.01 -10.57 -12.59
C GLY A 208 0.84 -11.67 -11.93
N GLY A 209 1.06 -11.54 -10.63
CA GLY A 209 1.88 -12.46 -9.86
C GLY A 209 2.00 -12.02 -8.41
N ILE A 210 2.61 -12.88 -7.58
CA ILE A 210 2.87 -12.60 -6.18
C ILE A 210 4.34 -12.28 -5.96
N HIS A 211 4.60 -11.29 -5.12
CA HIS A 211 5.93 -10.94 -4.63
C HIS A 211 5.96 -11.08 -3.11
N ARG A 212 6.96 -11.80 -2.60
CA ARG A 212 7.23 -11.84 -1.17
C ARG A 212 7.92 -10.54 -0.76
N ASN A 213 7.28 -9.81 0.13
CA ASN A 213 7.86 -8.62 0.73
C ASN A 213 8.37 -8.96 2.13
N THR A 214 9.60 -8.51 2.41
CA THR A 214 10.22 -8.66 3.72
C THR A 214 9.87 -7.45 4.59
N PHE A 215 9.53 -7.67 5.86
CA PHE A 215 9.38 -6.59 6.84
C PHE A 215 9.80 -7.08 8.24
N LEU A 216 9.98 -6.14 9.14
CA LEU A 216 10.28 -6.42 10.54
C LEU A 216 9.01 -6.70 11.32
N ASN A 217 9.09 -7.53 12.36
CA ASN A 217 8.11 -7.49 13.45
C ASN A 217 8.33 -6.24 14.31
N SER A 218 8.10 -5.07 13.71
CA SER A 218 8.49 -3.77 14.26
C SER A 218 7.97 -3.51 15.68
N PRO A 219 6.73 -3.88 16.07
CA PRO A 219 6.25 -3.64 17.42
C PRO A 219 7.10 -4.28 18.52
N ASN A 220 7.75 -5.40 18.20
CA ASN A 220 8.60 -6.14 19.14
C ASN A 220 10.09 -5.77 19.01
N LEU A 221 10.48 -5.12 17.92
CA LEU A 221 11.87 -4.88 17.56
C LEU A 221 12.26 -3.40 17.63
N LEU A 222 11.32 -2.48 17.46
CA LEU A 222 11.57 -1.05 17.34
C LEU A 222 11.05 -0.28 18.55
N ASP A 223 11.82 0.71 19.00
CA ASP A 223 11.35 1.71 19.97
C ASP A 223 10.47 2.79 19.32
N GLU A 224 9.93 3.70 20.13
CA GLU A 224 9.05 4.80 19.69
C GLU A 224 9.70 5.77 18.69
N THR A 225 11.02 5.73 18.54
CA THR A 225 11.82 6.54 17.61
C THR A 225 12.35 5.73 16.42
N CYS A 226 11.80 4.52 16.24
CA CYS A 226 12.13 3.55 15.19
C CYS A 226 13.56 2.99 15.30
N ARG A 227 14.22 3.05 16.47
CA ARG A 227 15.51 2.37 16.70
C ARG A 227 15.29 0.90 16.98
N LEU A 228 16.20 0.07 16.51
CA LEU A 228 16.23 -1.35 16.82
C LEU A 228 16.66 -1.56 18.27
N SER A 229 15.83 -2.23 19.07
CA SER A 229 16.11 -2.51 20.48
C SER A 229 17.42 -3.27 20.71
N ALA A 230 17.77 -4.19 19.80
CA ALA A 230 19.00 -4.97 19.88
C ALA A 230 20.27 -4.19 19.51
N GLU A 231 20.14 -3.09 18.76
CA GLU A 231 21.26 -2.29 18.26
C GLU A 231 20.78 -0.85 17.99
N PRO A 232 20.74 0.02 19.02
CA PRO A 232 20.10 1.33 18.94
C PRO A 232 20.70 2.30 17.93
N ARG A 233 21.93 2.06 17.44
CA ARG A 233 22.50 2.85 16.34
C ARG A 233 21.75 2.66 15.01
N LEU A 234 20.99 1.56 14.88
CA LEU A 234 20.21 1.24 13.69
C LEU A 234 18.76 1.67 13.88
N ARG A 235 18.24 2.38 12.89
CA ARG A 235 16.83 2.72 12.74
C ARG A 235 16.27 2.13 11.47
N PHE A 236 14.96 1.94 11.46
CA PHE A 236 14.24 1.45 10.28
C PHE A 236 13.19 2.46 9.83
N ALA A 237 12.99 2.55 8.51
CA ALA A 237 11.96 3.39 7.92
C ALA A 237 11.44 2.79 6.60
N GLY A 238 10.30 3.32 6.13
CA GLY A 238 9.67 2.87 4.90
C GLY A 238 8.98 1.51 5.06
N GLN A 239 8.66 0.85 3.95
CA GLN A 239 7.84 -0.36 3.98
C GLN A 239 8.40 -1.47 4.87
N MET A 240 9.73 -1.57 5.05
CA MET A 240 10.36 -2.58 5.90
C MET A 240 9.94 -2.49 7.37
N THR A 241 9.40 -1.35 7.83
CA THR A 241 8.84 -1.24 9.18
C THR A 241 7.41 -1.78 9.29
N GLY A 242 6.79 -2.23 8.21
CA GLY A 242 5.38 -2.64 8.19
C GLY A 242 4.40 -1.50 7.91
N VAL A 243 4.84 -0.43 7.25
CA VAL A 243 3.90 0.50 6.58
C VAL A 243 3.76 0.13 5.11
N GLU A 244 2.63 0.46 4.50
CA GLU A 244 2.42 0.21 3.07
C GLU A 244 1.96 1.46 2.33
N GLY A 245 2.56 1.69 1.17
CA GLY A 245 2.31 2.85 0.32
C GLY A 245 3.47 3.85 0.29
N TYR A 246 3.57 4.59 -0.81
CA TYR A 246 4.65 5.57 -1.02
C TYR A 246 4.56 6.73 -0.02
N VAL A 247 3.34 7.20 0.27
CA VAL A 247 3.12 8.34 1.17
C VAL A 247 3.42 7.95 2.60
N GLU A 248 2.99 6.76 3.02
CA GLU A 248 3.27 6.18 4.33
C GLU A 248 4.78 5.95 4.51
N SER A 249 5.44 5.38 3.50
CA SER A 249 6.90 5.16 3.54
C SER A 249 7.67 6.48 3.63
N ALA A 250 7.26 7.49 2.87
CA ALA A 250 7.86 8.82 2.92
C ALA A 250 7.61 9.52 4.27
N ALA A 251 6.41 9.38 4.83
CA ALA A 251 6.08 9.91 6.15
C ALA A 251 6.94 9.27 7.25
N MET A 252 7.10 7.94 7.22
CA MET A 252 7.98 7.26 8.17
C MET A 252 9.45 7.63 7.97
N GLY A 253 9.93 7.72 6.72
CA GLY A 253 11.28 8.22 6.43
C GLY A 253 11.53 9.62 6.99
N LEU A 254 10.56 10.52 6.84
CA LEU A 254 10.63 11.87 7.41
C LEU A 254 10.69 11.85 8.95
N LEU A 255 9.82 11.09 9.60
CA LEU A 255 9.81 10.97 11.07
C LEU A 255 11.12 10.39 11.60
N THR A 256 11.56 9.25 11.06
CA THR A 256 12.81 8.59 11.47
C THR A 256 14.01 9.51 11.26
N GLY A 257 14.05 10.26 10.16
CA GLY A 257 15.07 11.27 9.91
C GLY A 257 15.07 12.40 10.95
N ARG A 258 13.89 12.91 11.32
CA ARG A 258 13.74 13.93 12.38
C ARG A 258 14.19 13.40 13.74
N PHE A 259 13.88 12.16 14.08
CA PHE A 259 14.31 11.54 15.34
C PHE A 259 15.82 11.35 15.38
N ALA A 260 16.42 10.88 14.29
CA ALA A 260 17.87 10.75 14.17
C ALA A 260 18.58 12.10 14.30
N ALA A 261 18.03 13.16 13.69
CA ALA A 261 18.56 14.51 13.82
C ALA A 261 18.44 15.06 15.25
N ALA A 262 17.28 14.89 15.90
CA ALA A 262 17.07 15.32 17.28
C ALA A 262 18.07 14.65 18.23
N GLU A 263 18.26 13.33 18.13
CA GLU A 263 19.24 12.60 18.92
C GLU A 263 20.67 13.13 18.67
N ARG A 264 21.03 13.39 17.41
CA ARG A 264 22.37 13.92 17.06
C ARG A 264 22.64 15.31 17.63
N LEU A 265 21.57 16.08 17.85
CA LEU A 265 21.59 17.40 18.49
C LEU A 265 21.43 17.34 20.01
N GLY A 266 21.30 16.15 20.61
CA GLY A 266 21.07 15.99 22.05
C GLY A 266 19.69 16.45 22.52
N LEU A 267 18.72 16.54 21.60
CA LEU A 267 17.34 16.95 21.86
C LEU A 267 16.46 15.73 22.07
N ALA A 268 15.42 15.89 22.90
CA ALA A 268 14.36 14.89 23.03
C ALA A 268 13.55 14.80 21.71
N PRO A 269 13.30 13.60 21.17
CA PRO A 269 12.45 13.44 20.00
C PRO A 269 11.01 13.88 20.27
N ASP A 270 10.50 14.80 19.45
CA ASP A 270 9.10 15.23 19.50
C ASP A 270 8.23 14.30 18.63
N LEU A 271 7.42 13.46 19.27
CA LEU A 271 6.60 12.44 18.59
C LEU A 271 5.31 13.06 18.01
N PRO A 272 4.89 12.65 16.80
CA PRO A 272 3.64 13.15 16.21
C PRO A 272 2.42 12.71 17.03
N PRO A 273 1.36 13.54 17.13
CA PRO A 273 0.19 13.18 17.91
C PRO A 273 -0.50 11.92 17.37
N PRO A 274 -0.98 11.00 18.25
CA PRO A 274 -1.64 9.75 17.84
C PRO A 274 -2.99 9.97 17.14
N THR A 275 -3.47 11.20 17.09
CA THR A 275 -4.67 11.62 16.36
C THR A 275 -4.41 11.98 14.90
N THR A 276 -3.15 11.96 14.45
CA THR A 276 -2.70 12.24 13.08
C THR A 276 -2.36 10.95 12.32
N SER A 277 -2.37 10.96 10.98
CA SER A 277 -1.93 9.78 10.21
C SER A 277 -0.50 9.36 10.52
N MET A 278 0.39 10.32 10.77
CA MET A 278 1.79 10.07 11.13
C MET A 278 1.89 9.36 12.50
N GLY A 279 1.18 9.86 13.51
CA GLY A 279 1.17 9.25 14.83
C GLY A 279 0.49 7.88 14.87
N THR A 280 -0.57 7.67 14.09
CA THR A 280 -1.22 6.35 14.03
C THR A 280 -0.34 5.31 13.33
N LEU A 281 0.36 5.68 12.24
CA LEU A 281 1.32 4.79 11.57
C LEU A 281 2.52 4.49 12.47
N LEU A 282 3.09 5.51 13.12
CA LEU A 282 4.17 5.32 14.08
C LEU A 282 3.73 4.36 15.19
N GLY A 283 2.56 4.60 15.79
CA GLY A 283 2.07 3.74 16.85
C GLY A 283 1.76 2.31 16.41
N HIS A 284 1.34 2.11 15.16
CA HIS A 284 1.15 0.79 14.58
C HIS A 284 2.46 0.01 14.52
N ILE A 285 3.54 0.63 14.02
CA ILE A 285 4.82 -0.06 13.88
C ILE A 285 5.62 -0.17 15.19
N THR A 286 5.30 0.64 16.21
CA THR A 286 5.98 0.58 17.52
C THR A 286 5.13 -0.10 18.61
N GLY A 287 4.00 -0.69 18.24
CA GLY A 287 3.15 -1.46 19.16
C GLY A 287 2.38 -0.63 20.19
N THR A 288 2.37 0.70 20.06
CA THR A 288 1.61 1.58 20.94
C THR A 288 0.16 1.78 20.47
N ALA A 289 -0.15 1.38 19.23
CA ALA A 289 -1.52 1.33 18.73
C ALA A 289 -2.27 0.11 19.29
N GLN A 290 -3.45 0.34 19.87
CA GLN A 290 -4.34 -0.72 20.35
C GLN A 290 -5.55 -0.87 19.42
N ASN A 291 -6.03 -2.09 19.24
CA ASN A 291 -7.33 -2.33 18.62
C ASN A 291 -8.43 -1.68 19.46
N ARG A 292 -9.57 -1.37 18.82
CA ARG A 292 -10.70 -0.71 19.50
C ARG A 292 -11.29 -1.54 20.65
N ASP A 293 -11.02 -2.84 20.67
CA ASP A 293 -11.44 -3.78 21.70
C ASP A 293 -10.32 -4.10 22.71
N GLY A 294 -9.15 -3.47 22.60
CA GLY A 294 -8.00 -3.68 23.49
C GLY A 294 -7.21 -4.97 23.23
N SER A 295 -7.53 -5.72 22.17
CA SER A 295 -6.76 -6.91 21.78
C SER A 295 -5.40 -6.55 21.18
N ALA A 296 -4.42 -7.44 21.35
CA ALA A 296 -3.16 -7.37 20.62
C ALA A 296 -3.42 -7.67 19.13
N ASN A 297 -2.91 -6.80 18.26
CA ASN A 297 -3.03 -7.00 16.82
C ASN A 297 -2.05 -8.08 16.36
N GLU A 298 -2.48 -8.97 15.48
CA GLU A 298 -1.53 -9.72 14.66
C GLU A 298 -0.85 -8.71 13.73
N PHE A 299 0.44 -8.46 13.93
CA PHE A 299 1.13 -7.38 13.24
C PHE A 299 1.27 -7.70 11.75
N GLN A 300 0.58 -6.92 10.93
CA GLN A 300 0.67 -6.95 9.48
C GLN A 300 1.03 -5.55 8.98
N PRO A 301 1.64 -5.45 7.79
CA PRO A 301 1.83 -4.18 7.12
C PRO A 301 0.50 -3.42 7.00
N MET A 302 0.54 -2.10 7.06
CA MET A 302 -0.68 -1.31 7.10
C MET A 302 -0.50 0.03 6.38
N ASN A 303 -1.50 0.41 5.60
CA ASN A 303 -1.62 1.75 5.04
C ASN A 303 -2.38 2.70 5.98
N ALA A 304 -2.33 4.00 5.70
CA ALA A 304 -3.06 4.97 6.50
C ALA A 304 -4.59 4.73 6.39
N ASN A 305 -5.24 4.42 7.52
CA ASN A 305 -6.68 4.18 7.54
C ASN A 305 -7.33 4.75 8.81
N PHE A 306 -8.60 5.18 8.71
CA PHE A 306 -9.37 5.73 9.83
C PHE A 306 -9.68 4.71 10.95
N GLY A 307 -9.35 3.43 10.76
CA GLY A 307 -9.46 2.39 11.77
C GLY A 307 -8.47 2.62 12.92
N LEU A 308 -7.25 3.04 12.58
CA LEU A 308 -6.14 3.28 13.53
C LEU A 308 -6.32 4.54 14.38
N PHE A 309 -7.18 5.46 13.97
CA PHE A 309 -7.35 6.74 14.67
C PHE A 309 -8.11 6.55 15.99
N PRO A 310 -7.67 7.20 17.08
CA PRO A 310 -8.42 7.24 18.33
C PRO A 310 -9.85 7.75 18.09
N LEU A 311 -10.85 7.13 18.73
CA LEU A 311 -12.26 7.45 18.50
C LEU A 311 -12.56 8.94 18.70
N LEU A 312 -13.48 9.49 17.90
CA LEU A 312 -14.00 10.84 18.09
C LEU A 312 -14.88 10.88 19.34
N GLN A 313 -14.65 11.89 20.18
CA GLN A 313 -15.45 12.19 21.35
C GLN A 313 -15.97 13.63 21.24
N PRO A 314 -17.30 13.86 21.19
CA PRO A 314 -18.36 12.85 21.15
C PRO A 314 -18.44 12.09 19.81
N PRO A 315 -19.12 10.93 19.76
CA PRO A 315 -19.30 10.17 18.52
C PRO A 315 -19.98 10.98 17.41
N VAL A 316 -19.43 10.92 16.20
CA VAL A 316 -19.94 11.63 15.01
C VAL A 316 -20.70 10.69 14.07
N LYS A 317 -21.78 11.20 13.47
CA LYS A 317 -22.60 10.51 12.47
C LYS A 317 -21.73 10.02 11.30
N LYS A 318 -22.02 8.82 10.77
CA LYS A 318 -21.21 8.13 9.74
C LYS A 318 -20.84 9.03 8.54
N LYS A 319 -21.78 9.85 8.04
CA LYS A 319 -21.58 10.76 6.89
C LYS A 319 -20.54 11.86 7.15
N GLN A 320 -20.40 12.32 8.39
CA GLN A 320 -19.51 13.43 8.78
C GLN A 320 -18.19 12.94 9.40
N ARG A 321 -18.12 11.64 9.76
CA ARG A 321 -17.03 11.07 10.55
C ARG A 321 -15.64 11.25 9.91
N LYS A 322 -15.50 11.01 8.60
CA LYS A 322 -14.21 11.16 7.91
C LYS A 322 -13.71 12.61 7.93
N ALA A 323 -14.60 13.58 7.70
CA ALA A 323 -14.27 14.99 7.76
C ALA A 323 -13.89 15.44 9.18
N ALA A 324 -14.62 14.96 10.20
CA ALA A 324 -14.31 15.25 11.59
C ALA A 324 -12.94 14.70 12.03
N TYR A 325 -12.59 13.47 11.62
CA TYR A 325 -11.25 12.92 11.85
C TYR A 325 -10.16 13.78 11.18
N ALA A 326 -10.36 14.15 9.91
CA ALA A 326 -9.40 14.98 9.18
C ALA A 326 -9.23 16.36 9.84
N GLN A 327 -10.32 17.00 10.27
CA GLN A 327 -10.28 18.30 10.94
C GLN A 327 -9.50 18.23 12.26
N ARG A 328 -9.75 17.23 13.10
CA ARG A 328 -9.00 17.02 14.36
C ARG A 328 -7.52 16.77 14.06
N ALA A 329 -7.22 15.85 13.14
CA ALA A 329 -5.85 15.50 12.78
C ALA A 329 -5.05 16.71 12.28
N LEU A 330 -5.65 17.56 11.43
CA LEU A 330 -4.99 18.77 10.93
C LEU A 330 -4.75 19.80 12.03
N ALA A 331 -5.69 19.99 12.96
CA ALA A 331 -5.52 20.89 14.10
C ALA A 331 -4.39 20.43 15.03
N ASP A 332 -4.33 19.13 15.34
CA ASP A 332 -3.31 18.55 16.21
C ASP A 332 -1.93 18.57 15.52
N LEU A 333 -1.88 18.28 14.22
CA LEU A 333 -0.66 18.38 13.42
C LEU A 333 -0.11 19.81 13.40
N ASN A 334 -0.96 20.82 13.18
CA ASN A 334 -0.53 22.23 13.19
C ASN A 334 0.01 22.64 14.55
N THR A 335 -0.61 22.17 15.64
CA THR A 335 -0.16 22.44 17.00
C THR A 335 1.22 21.82 17.24
N TRP A 336 1.42 20.57 16.83
CA TRP A 336 2.70 19.87 16.93
C TRP A 336 3.81 20.57 16.13
N LEU A 337 3.56 20.90 14.85
CA LEU A 337 4.53 21.60 14.01
C LEU A 337 4.91 22.99 14.55
N SER A 338 3.95 23.68 15.18
CA SER A 338 4.20 25.01 15.76
C SER A 338 5.10 24.96 17.00
N LYS A 339 5.03 23.88 17.79
CA LYS A 339 5.93 23.64 18.92
C LYS A 339 7.36 23.35 18.45
N ALA A 340 7.51 22.43 17.49
CA ALA A 340 8.80 22.11 16.90
C ALA A 340 9.50 23.37 16.30
N GLY A 341 8.74 24.22 15.60
CA GLY A 341 9.27 25.46 15.03
C GLY A 341 9.54 26.59 16.04
N ALA A 342 9.06 26.49 17.27
CA ALA A 342 9.37 27.42 18.36
C ALA A 342 10.66 27.01 19.11
N GLU A 343 10.87 25.70 19.32
CA GLU A 343 12.10 25.15 19.90
C GLU A 343 13.31 25.32 18.97
N GLU A 344 13.13 25.14 17.66
CA GLU A 344 14.19 25.34 16.67
C GLU A 344 14.69 26.79 16.65
N ARG A 345 13.79 27.77 16.81
CA ARG A 345 14.13 29.21 16.92
C ARG A 345 14.75 29.59 18.26
N ALA A 346 14.39 28.90 19.34
CA ALA A 346 14.98 29.12 20.65
C ALA A 346 16.41 28.57 20.73
N ASN A 347 16.74 27.54 19.95
CA ASN A 347 18.09 26.93 19.88
C ASN A 347 19.01 27.57 18.83
N THR A 348 18.51 28.49 17.99
CA THR A 348 19.33 29.27 17.03
C THR A 348 19.61 30.70 17.48
N LEU A 349 19.09 31.11 18.64
CA LEU A 349 19.42 32.35 19.36
C LEU A 349 20.33 32.02 20.53
#